data_AF-A0AAD3YB98-F1
#
_entry.id   AF-A0AAD3YB98-F1
#
_cell.length_a   1.000
_cell.length_b   1.000
_cell.length_c   1.000
_cell.angle_alpha   90.00
_cell.angle_beta   90.00
_cell.angle_gamma   90.00
#
_symmetry.space_group_name_H-M   'P 1'
#
loop_
_entity.id
_entity.type
_entity.pdbx_description
1 polymer ?
#
loop_
_entity_poly.entity_id
_entity_poly.type
_entity_poly.pdbx_seq_one_letter_code
_entity_poly.pdbx_strand_id
1 'polypeptide(L)'
;MSRLSGSRLSGSGILAAHTELYESTAEFLKVTANPTSLALHAVAFRKRAIDGAGKTVDLETFLDPTLVQKRHVEQKRQFRDVKHKFIEQEAKRAFLHAITGRTPEVVRDGEQDELAKQNKVKKARLKATKEEIAAMHAEALELSRQSAAEHARLAEETSEVAALHKSITDMELELARLKSTYPPEKRLTTSEADARLEAQQEELERLTADIACADARGAELRSDHGRRNKEVARLQRDREREEARAAEVRRQREVGGAGVRAHELGRWYAASLVAYRSLMGIKSARAASKNALEIEYVDGPTLHLYFDASGRFEDAALKGDDMELAELVEDARERNEPARLVSAVLAHLRPLT
;
A
#
# COMPACT_ATOMS: atom_id res chain seq x y z
N MET A 1 -11.98 -81.52 95.46
CA MET A 1 -13.20 -81.99 96.17
C MET A 1 -13.58 -83.35 95.63
N SER A 2 -13.63 -84.35 96.51
CA SER A 2 -14.43 -85.59 96.44
C SER A 2 -14.18 -86.54 95.25
N ARG A 3 -13.83 -87.82 95.41
CA ARG A 3 -14.00 -88.74 96.55
C ARG A 3 -12.84 -89.75 96.62
N LEU A 4 -12.33 -89.92 97.84
CA LEU A 4 -11.65 -91.11 98.32
C LEU A 4 -12.66 -92.25 98.42
N SER A 5 -12.32 -93.43 97.93
CA SER A 5 -13.01 -94.70 98.24
C SER A 5 -11.92 -95.74 98.49
N GLY A 6 -11.57 -95.89 99.77
CA GLY A 6 -10.74 -96.97 100.25
C GLY A 6 -11.46 -98.31 100.10
N SER A 7 -10.77 -99.29 99.54
CA SER A 7 -11.17 -100.69 99.56
C SER A 7 -10.11 -101.45 100.36
N ARG A 8 -10.54 -101.89 101.54
CA ARG A 8 -9.76 -102.67 102.51
C ARG A 8 -9.32 -103.99 101.85
N LEU A 9 -8.03 -104.29 101.98
CA LEU A 9 -7.42 -105.57 101.66
C LEU A 9 -8.08 -106.68 102.50
N SER A 10 -9.00 -107.41 101.89
CA SER A 10 -9.53 -108.67 102.42
C SER A 10 -8.50 -109.76 102.17
N GLY A 11 -7.94 -110.32 103.24
CA GLY A 11 -6.97 -111.43 103.20
C GLY A 11 -7.48 -112.73 102.56
N SER A 12 -8.75 -112.77 102.14
CA SER A 12 -9.32 -113.86 101.33
C SER A 12 -8.91 -113.80 99.85
N GLY A 13 -8.54 -112.62 99.33
CA GLY A 13 -8.15 -112.47 97.91
C GLY A 13 -6.75 -112.98 97.60
N ILE A 14 -5.83 -112.92 98.57
CA ILE A 14 -4.46 -113.41 98.39
C ILE A 14 -4.44 -114.94 98.41
N LEU A 15 -5.22 -115.58 99.29
CA LEU A 15 -5.35 -117.04 99.30
C LEU A 15 -6.07 -117.55 98.05
N ALA A 16 -7.10 -116.86 97.55
CA ALA A 16 -7.77 -117.19 96.29
C ALA A 16 -6.83 -117.02 95.08
N ALA A 17 -6.06 -115.92 95.01
CA ALA A 17 -5.07 -115.72 93.95
C ALA A 17 -3.93 -116.74 94.01
N HIS A 18 -3.55 -117.20 95.22
CA HIS A 18 -2.52 -118.23 95.37
C HIS A 18 -3.05 -119.62 94.97
N THR A 19 -4.31 -119.94 95.27
CA THR A 19 -4.95 -121.18 94.79
C THR A 19 -5.19 -121.14 93.28
N GLU A 20 -5.57 -119.99 92.71
CA GLU A 20 -5.68 -119.81 91.25
C GLU A 20 -4.33 -119.92 90.55
N LEU A 21 -3.24 -119.43 91.16
CA LEU A 21 -1.88 -119.63 90.65
C LEU A 21 -1.43 -121.10 90.76
N TYR A 22 -1.80 -121.80 91.83
CA TYR A 22 -1.51 -123.23 91.95
C TYR A 22 -2.35 -124.09 90.99
N GLU A 23 -3.63 -123.75 90.77
CA GLU A 23 -4.47 -124.41 89.77
C GLU A 23 -4.00 -124.09 88.35
N SER A 24 -3.63 -122.84 88.06
CA SER A 24 -3.05 -122.43 86.79
C SER A 24 -1.71 -123.12 86.53
N THR A 25 -0.82 -123.23 87.52
CA THR A 25 0.46 -123.95 87.36
C THR A 25 0.27 -125.46 87.32
N ALA A 26 -0.72 -126.02 88.01
CA ALA A 26 -1.09 -127.43 87.90
C ALA A 26 -1.74 -127.77 86.56
N GLU A 27 -2.56 -126.87 85.98
CA GLU A 27 -3.06 -126.96 84.62
C GLU A 27 -1.94 -126.79 83.60
N PHE A 28 -1.02 -125.84 83.80
CA PHE A 28 0.15 -125.65 82.94
C PHE A 28 1.05 -126.88 82.97
N LEU A 29 1.28 -127.48 84.14
CA LEU A 29 2.07 -128.72 84.30
C LEU A 29 1.37 -129.94 83.68
N LYS A 30 0.04 -130.07 83.80
CA LYS A 30 -0.75 -131.11 83.11
C LYS A 30 -0.77 -130.93 81.59
N VAL A 31 -0.73 -129.69 81.12
CA VAL A 31 -0.61 -129.36 79.70
C VAL A 31 0.82 -129.65 79.22
N THR A 32 1.88 -129.29 79.96
CA THR A 32 3.28 -129.52 79.55
C THR A 32 3.78 -130.96 79.73
N ALA A 33 3.09 -131.80 80.51
CA ALA A 33 3.44 -133.22 80.70
C ALA A 33 3.00 -134.13 79.53
N ASN A 34 2.24 -133.60 78.57
CA ASN A 34 1.90 -134.29 77.32
C ASN A 34 2.72 -133.72 76.15
N PRO A 35 3.54 -134.53 75.45
CA PRO A 35 4.39 -134.05 74.34
C PRO A 35 3.61 -133.51 73.13
N THR A 36 2.29 -133.62 73.13
CA THR A 36 1.38 -133.09 72.10
C THR A 36 0.94 -131.64 72.35
N SER A 37 1.20 -131.04 73.51
CA SER A 37 0.76 -129.66 73.80
C SER A 37 1.71 -128.56 73.31
N LEU A 38 3.02 -128.82 73.26
CA LEU A 38 4.00 -127.90 72.66
C LEU A 38 3.74 -127.74 71.16
N ALA A 39 3.34 -128.82 70.49
CA ALA A 39 2.93 -128.76 69.09
C ALA A 39 1.66 -127.91 68.90
N LEU A 40 0.68 -128.04 69.78
CA LEU A 40 -0.54 -127.23 69.74
C LEU A 40 -0.27 -125.76 70.07
N HIS A 41 0.62 -125.46 71.03
CA HIS A 41 1.04 -124.09 71.33
C HIS A 41 1.88 -123.48 70.20
N ALA A 42 2.76 -124.28 69.56
CA ALA A 42 3.52 -123.86 68.39
C ALA A 42 2.59 -123.56 67.21
N VAL A 43 1.56 -124.39 66.97
CA VAL A 43 0.53 -124.15 65.95
C VAL A 43 -0.30 -122.90 66.27
N ALA A 44 -0.68 -122.68 67.54
CA ALA A 44 -1.41 -121.48 67.96
C ALA A 44 -0.57 -120.20 67.79
N PHE A 45 0.74 -120.28 68.08
CA PHE A 45 1.68 -119.18 67.84
C PHE A 45 1.89 -118.94 66.34
N ARG A 46 2.00 -120.01 65.54
CA ARG A 46 2.08 -119.96 64.07
C ARG A 46 0.86 -119.26 63.47
N LYS A 47 -0.33 -119.59 63.97
CA LYS A 47 -1.60 -118.99 63.53
C LYS A 47 -1.68 -117.49 63.88
N ARG A 48 -1.29 -117.10 65.10
CA ARG A 48 -1.22 -115.66 65.48
C ARG A 48 -0.16 -114.87 64.71
N ALA A 49 0.99 -115.47 64.41
CA ALA A 49 2.04 -114.82 63.62
C ALA A 49 1.61 -114.57 62.16
N ILE A 50 0.80 -115.48 61.60
CA ILE A 50 0.24 -115.35 60.25
C ILE A 50 -0.90 -114.32 60.23
N ASP A 51 -1.79 -114.31 61.23
CA ASP A 51 -2.95 -113.42 61.26
C ASP A 51 -2.59 -111.96 61.63
N GLY A 52 -1.48 -111.72 62.34
CA GLY A 52 -1.01 -110.38 62.73
C GLY A 52 -0.09 -109.68 61.71
N ALA A 53 0.47 -110.41 60.75
CA ALA A 53 1.43 -109.88 59.78
C ALA A 53 0.77 -109.70 58.41
N GLY A 54 0.10 -108.55 58.22
CA GLY A 54 -0.36 -108.12 56.90
C GLY A 54 0.82 -107.97 55.93
N LYS A 55 0.83 -108.81 54.88
CA LYS A 55 1.70 -108.79 53.68
C LYS A 55 3.21 -109.00 53.91
N THR A 56 3.67 -110.15 53.38
CA THR A 56 5.04 -110.51 52.97
C THR A 56 6.13 -110.37 54.03
N VAL A 57 6.13 -111.28 55.01
CA VAL A 57 7.36 -111.63 55.75
C VAL A 57 7.42 -113.14 55.83
N ASP A 58 8.44 -113.74 55.24
CA ASP A 58 8.65 -115.19 55.20
C ASP A 58 8.74 -115.76 56.63
N LEU A 59 7.97 -116.81 56.89
CA LEU A 59 7.79 -117.38 58.23
C LEU A 59 9.04 -118.15 58.73
N GLU A 60 9.95 -118.52 57.83
CA GLU A 60 11.25 -119.13 58.17
C GLU A 60 12.22 -118.11 58.79
N THR A 61 12.01 -116.82 58.58
CA THR A 61 12.86 -115.75 59.09
C THR A 61 12.67 -115.47 60.59
N PHE A 62 11.61 -116.00 61.20
CA PHE A 62 11.27 -115.79 62.61
C PHE A 62 11.81 -116.86 63.58
N LEU A 63 12.26 -118.01 63.09
CA LEU A 63 12.71 -119.14 63.92
C LEU A 63 14.23 -119.30 63.98
N ASP A 64 14.99 -118.60 63.13
CA ASP A 64 16.45 -118.62 63.15
C ASP A 64 17.00 -117.45 64.00
N PRO A 65 17.71 -117.71 65.12
CA PRO A 65 18.25 -116.67 66.00
C PRO A 65 19.15 -115.67 65.25
N THR A 66 19.81 -116.12 64.19
CA THR A 66 20.72 -115.28 63.40
C THR A 66 19.97 -114.31 62.47
N LEU A 67 18.78 -114.68 61.99
CA LEU A 67 17.93 -113.83 61.14
C LEU A 67 17.20 -112.76 61.95
N VAL A 68 16.78 -113.08 63.18
CA VAL A 68 16.23 -112.09 64.12
C VAL A 68 17.27 -111.02 64.45
N GLN A 69 18.53 -111.41 64.65
CA GLN A 69 19.63 -110.47 64.83
C GLN A 69 19.84 -109.59 63.59
N LYS A 70 19.80 -110.15 62.37
CA LYS A 70 19.90 -109.37 61.12
C LYS A 70 18.75 -108.38 60.97
N ARG A 71 17.50 -108.77 61.25
CA ARG A 71 16.34 -107.87 61.20
C ARG A 71 16.42 -106.75 62.23
N HIS A 72 16.92 -107.04 63.43
CA HIS A 72 17.16 -106.01 64.44
C HIS A 72 18.24 -105.01 63.99
N VAL A 73 19.29 -105.49 63.30
CA VAL A 73 20.31 -104.63 62.68
C VAL A 73 19.72 -103.79 61.54
N GLU A 74 18.84 -104.36 60.71
CA GLU A 74 18.16 -103.65 59.62
C GLU A 74 17.17 -102.60 60.14
N GLN A 75 16.38 -102.90 61.16
CA GLN A 75 15.52 -101.93 61.81
C GLN A 75 16.34 -100.81 62.45
N LYS A 76 17.45 -101.15 63.13
CA LYS A 76 18.39 -100.13 63.65
C LYS A 76 18.95 -99.26 62.54
N ARG A 77 19.25 -99.83 61.36
CA ARG A 77 19.69 -99.08 60.18
C ARG A 77 18.58 -98.17 59.67
N GLN A 78 17.35 -98.66 59.51
CA GLN A 78 16.20 -97.86 59.10
C GLN A 78 15.91 -96.72 60.08
N PHE A 79 15.96 -96.97 61.39
CA PHE A 79 15.83 -95.92 62.41
C PHE A 79 16.98 -94.92 62.35
N ARG A 80 18.21 -95.37 62.08
CA ARG A 80 19.35 -94.48 61.87
C ARG A 80 19.15 -93.60 60.64
N ASP A 81 18.62 -94.15 59.55
CA ASP A 81 18.37 -93.41 58.32
C ASP A 81 17.22 -92.40 58.49
N VAL A 82 16.14 -92.79 59.19
CA VAL A 82 15.04 -91.88 59.57
C VAL A 82 15.56 -90.77 60.50
N LYS A 83 16.39 -91.12 61.48
CA LYS A 83 17.04 -90.15 62.37
C LYS A 83 17.93 -89.19 61.58
N HIS A 84 18.72 -89.69 60.62
CA HIS A 84 19.59 -88.84 59.80
C HIS A 84 18.76 -87.87 58.96
N LYS A 85 17.71 -88.36 58.30
CA LYS A 85 16.77 -87.51 57.55
C LYS A 85 16.10 -86.47 58.46
N PHE A 86 15.69 -86.86 59.67
CA PHE A 86 15.09 -85.93 60.62
C PHE A 86 16.06 -84.82 61.02
N ILE A 87 17.29 -85.18 61.41
CA ILE A 87 18.34 -84.21 61.79
C ILE A 87 18.71 -83.32 60.60
N GLU A 88 18.78 -83.88 59.39
CA GLU A 88 19.06 -83.11 58.18
C GLU A 88 17.95 -82.09 57.90
N GLN A 89 16.68 -82.48 58.06
CA GLN A 89 15.55 -81.56 57.91
C GLN A 89 15.51 -80.52 59.03
N GLU A 90 15.82 -80.90 60.26
CA GLU A 90 15.94 -79.98 61.38
C GLU A 90 17.08 -78.97 61.15
N ALA A 91 18.23 -79.42 60.66
CA ALA A 91 19.36 -78.57 60.29
C ALA A 91 19.00 -77.62 59.13
N LYS A 92 18.27 -78.10 58.11
CA LYS A 92 17.75 -77.26 57.01
C LYS A 92 16.79 -76.21 57.54
N ARG A 93 15.88 -76.56 58.46
CA ARG A 93 14.94 -75.62 59.09
C ARG A 93 15.68 -74.60 59.96
N ALA A 94 16.65 -75.02 60.75
CA ALA A 94 17.48 -74.14 61.58
C ALA A 94 18.31 -73.17 60.71
N PHE A 95 18.87 -73.65 59.60
CA PHE A 95 19.61 -72.81 58.65
C PHE A 95 18.71 -71.78 57.97
N LEU A 96 17.54 -72.20 57.48
CA LEU A 96 16.56 -71.28 56.89
C LEU A 96 16.09 -70.24 57.92
N HIS A 97 15.83 -70.65 59.16
CA HIS A 97 15.50 -69.74 60.24
C HIS A 97 16.63 -68.73 60.52
N ALA A 98 17.89 -69.18 60.54
CA ALA A 98 19.03 -68.29 60.75
C ALA A 98 19.18 -67.24 59.64
N ILE A 99 18.85 -67.58 58.39
CA ILE A 99 18.92 -66.65 57.26
C ILE A 99 17.72 -65.70 57.20
N THR A 100 16.51 -66.23 57.38
CA THR A 100 15.26 -65.48 57.16
C THR A 100 14.66 -64.89 58.44
N GLY A 101 15.18 -65.25 59.62
CA GLY A 101 14.68 -64.81 60.92
C GLY A 101 13.29 -65.32 61.27
N ARG A 102 12.73 -66.26 60.50
CA ARG A 102 11.38 -66.83 60.69
C ARG A 102 11.38 -68.34 60.49
N THR A 103 10.60 -69.05 61.30
CA THR A 103 10.43 -70.50 61.15
C THR A 103 9.55 -70.78 59.93
N PRO A 104 9.97 -71.65 58.99
CA PRO A 104 9.13 -72.00 57.84
C PRO A 104 7.84 -72.68 58.32
N GLU A 105 6.71 -72.05 58.01
CA GLU A 105 5.37 -72.55 58.31
C GLU A 105 5.07 -73.81 57.49
N VAL A 106 4.54 -74.84 58.15
CA VAL A 106 4.11 -76.06 57.47
C VAL A 106 2.77 -75.77 56.84
N VAL A 107 2.74 -75.67 55.52
CA VAL A 107 1.51 -75.37 54.78
C VAL A 107 0.51 -76.49 55.01
N ARG A 108 -0.63 -76.16 55.61
CA ARG A 108 -1.72 -77.12 55.81
C ARG A 108 -2.55 -77.23 54.55
N ASP A 109 -2.91 -78.46 54.19
CA ASP A 109 -3.83 -78.72 53.08
C ASP A 109 -5.19 -78.06 53.39
N GLY A 110 -5.50 -76.96 52.67
CA GLY A 110 -6.68 -76.10 52.88
C GLY A 110 -6.35 -74.60 53.03
N GLU A 111 -5.21 -74.25 53.64
CA GLU A 111 -4.77 -72.85 53.74
C GLU A 111 -4.37 -72.30 52.37
N GLN A 112 -3.81 -73.14 51.50
CA GLN A 112 -3.51 -72.78 50.10
C GLN A 112 -4.77 -72.41 49.31
N ASP A 113 -5.88 -73.14 49.51
CA ASP A 113 -7.13 -72.88 48.79
C ASP A 113 -7.77 -71.57 49.24
N GLU A 114 -7.73 -71.28 50.55
CA GLU A 114 -8.23 -70.03 51.10
C GLU A 114 -7.38 -68.83 50.65
N LEU A 115 -6.04 -68.96 50.68
CA LEU A 115 -5.13 -67.96 50.14
C LEU A 115 -5.32 -67.78 48.62
N ALA A 116 -5.61 -68.85 47.88
CA ALA A 116 -5.90 -68.77 46.45
C ALA A 116 -7.21 -68.01 46.17
N LYS A 117 -8.26 -68.22 46.97
CA LYS A 117 -9.51 -67.45 46.88
C LYS A 117 -9.28 -65.97 47.21
N GLN A 118 -8.58 -65.68 48.29
CA GLN A 118 -8.25 -64.29 48.67
C GLN A 118 -7.39 -63.60 47.60
N ASN A 119 -6.41 -64.31 47.03
CA ASN A 119 -5.59 -63.77 45.95
C ASN A 119 -6.41 -63.54 44.67
N LYS A 120 -7.38 -64.39 44.34
CA LYS A 120 -8.30 -64.15 43.21
C LYS A 120 -9.12 -62.87 43.43
N VAL A 121 -9.68 -62.67 44.63
CA VAL A 121 -10.44 -61.45 44.96
C VAL A 121 -9.54 -60.21 44.90
N LYS A 122 -8.35 -60.27 45.49
CA LYS A 122 -7.38 -59.16 45.46
C LYS A 122 -6.93 -58.85 44.03
N LYS A 123 -6.67 -59.87 43.19
CA LYS A 123 -6.31 -59.69 41.78
C LYS A 123 -7.46 -59.08 40.97
N ALA A 124 -8.69 -59.51 41.21
CA ALA A 124 -9.87 -58.91 40.56
C ALA A 124 -10.02 -57.43 40.94
N ARG A 125 -9.91 -57.10 42.23
CA ARG A 125 -9.94 -55.71 42.71
C ARG A 125 -8.81 -54.88 42.11
N LEU A 126 -7.57 -55.40 42.11
CA LEU A 126 -6.43 -54.71 41.53
C LEU A 126 -6.63 -54.44 40.03
N LYS A 127 -7.19 -55.42 39.30
CA LYS A 127 -7.49 -55.26 37.87
C LYS A 127 -8.52 -54.15 37.64
N ALA A 128 -9.61 -54.15 38.40
CA ALA A 128 -10.63 -53.10 38.33
C ALA A 128 -10.03 -51.72 38.63
N THR A 129 -9.23 -51.58 39.69
CA THR A 129 -8.59 -50.29 40.02
C THR A 129 -7.57 -49.85 38.97
N LYS A 130 -6.88 -50.79 38.31
CA LYS A 130 -5.94 -50.46 37.22
C LYS A 130 -6.68 -49.94 36.00
N GLU A 131 -7.82 -50.55 35.67
CA GLU A 131 -8.69 -50.10 34.58
C GLU A 131 -9.28 -48.71 34.87
N GLU A 132 -9.71 -48.47 36.11
CA GLU A 132 -10.21 -47.16 36.57
C GLU A 132 -9.13 -46.08 36.49
N ILE A 133 -7.92 -46.34 37.01
CA ILE A 133 -6.80 -45.39 36.91
C ILE A 133 -6.42 -45.13 35.45
N ALA A 134 -6.42 -46.16 34.60
CA ALA A 134 -6.12 -45.99 33.18
C ALA A 134 -7.17 -45.12 32.48
N ALA A 135 -8.45 -45.27 32.83
CA ALA A 135 -9.54 -44.44 32.33
C ALA A 135 -9.39 -42.98 32.80
N MET A 136 -9.16 -42.76 34.09
CA MET A 136 -8.94 -41.41 34.64
C MET A 136 -7.72 -40.72 34.01
N HIS A 137 -6.63 -41.47 33.76
CA HIS A 137 -5.45 -40.92 33.11
C HIS A 137 -5.73 -40.54 31.66
N ALA A 138 -6.49 -41.37 30.92
CA ALA A 138 -6.91 -41.04 29.56
C ALA A 138 -7.78 -39.78 29.52
N GLU A 139 -8.75 -39.67 30.44
CA GLU A 139 -9.61 -38.49 30.58
C GLU A 139 -8.80 -37.22 30.94
N ALA A 140 -7.86 -37.32 31.88
CA ALA A 140 -7.00 -36.20 32.26
C ALA A 140 -6.13 -35.71 31.10
N LEU A 141 -5.61 -36.64 30.27
CA LEU A 141 -4.85 -36.28 29.07
C LEU A 141 -5.72 -35.59 28.03
N GLU A 142 -6.94 -36.07 27.79
CA GLU A 142 -7.87 -35.42 26.87
C GLU A 142 -8.28 -34.03 27.36
N LEU A 143 -8.62 -33.89 28.65
CA LEU A 143 -8.94 -32.59 29.24
C LEU A 143 -7.76 -31.63 29.19
N SER A 144 -6.53 -32.11 29.43
CA SER A 144 -5.32 -31.29 29.30
C SER A 144 -5.10 -30.81 27.87
N ARG A 145 -5.37 -31.66 26.87
CA ARG A 145 -5.27 -31.28 25.44
C ARG A 145 -6.33 -30.24 25.06
N GLN A 146 -7.58 -30.45 25.50
CA GLN A 146 -8.67 -29.50 25.27
C GLN A 146 -8.37 -28.15 25.92
N SER A 147 -7.95 -28.16 27.19
CA SER A 147 -7.57 -26.95 27.91
C SER A 147 -6.41 -26.21 27.23
N ALA A 148 -5.38 -26.92 26.77
CA ALA A 148 -4.28 -26.31 26.03
C ALA A 148 -4.74 -25.66 24.72
N ALA A 149 -5.66 -26.32 23.98
CA ALA A 149 -6.23 -25.77 22.76
C ALA A 149 -7.10 -24.53 23.02
N GLU A 150 -7.94 -24.57 24.05
CA GLU A 150 -8.76 -23.42 24.47
C GLU A 150 -7.89 -22.24 24.92
N HIS A 151 -6.84 -22.50 25.69
CA HIS A 151 -5.88 -21.46 26.09
C HIS A 151 -5.17 -20.83 24.89
N ALA A 152 -4.76 -21.64 23.90
CA ALA A 152 -4.15 -21.11 22.68
C ALA A 152 -5.12 -20.22 21.90
N ARG A 153 -6.37 -20.64 21.75
CA ARG A 153 -7.42 -19.86 21.10
C ARG A 153 -7.72 -18.56 21.85
N LEU A 154 -7.88 -18.61 23.17
CA LEU A 154 -8.11 -17.42 23.99
C LEU A 154 -6.91 -16.46 23.92
N ALA A 155 -5.69 -16.98 23.88
CA ALA A 155 -4.50 -16.13 23.71
C ALA A 155 -4.53 -15.38 22.36
N GLU A 156 -4.93 -16.06 21.28
CA GLU A 156 -5.10 -15.43 19.96
C GLU A 156 -6.20 -14.36 19.99
N GLU A 157 -7.39 -14.70 20.49
CA GLU A 157 -8.52 -13.75 20.63
C GLU A 157 -8.14 -12.54 21.49
N THR A 158 -7.41 -12.74 22.59
CA THR A 158 -6.94 -11.62 23.44
C THR A 158 -5.92 -10.72 22.72
N SER A 159 -5.09 -11.29 21.84
CA SER A 159 -4.14 -10.51 21.05
C SER A 159 -4.84 -9.67 19.98
N GLU A 160 -5.88 -10.21 19.35
CA GLU A 160 -6.74 -9.48 18.42
C GLU A 160 -7.50 -8.35 19.12
N VAL A 161 -8.09 -8.62 20.29
CA VAL A 161 -8.77 -7.61 21.09
C VAL A 161 -7.80 -6.49 21.49
N ALA A 162 -6.57 -6.81 21.86
CA ALA A 162 -5.56 -5.80 22.18
C ALA A 162 -5.20 -4.94 20.95
N ALA A 163 -5.08 -5.55 19.76
CA ALA A 163 -4.84 -4.82 18.51
C ALA A 163 -6.01 -3.90 18.13
N LEU A 164 -7.25 -4.39 18.26
CA LEU A 164 -8.45 -3.59 18.03
C LEU A 164 -8.56 -2.43 19.03
N HIS A 165 -8.26 -2.67 20.30
CA HIS A 165 -8.27 -1.63 21.32
C HIS A 165 -7.28 -0.50 20.97
N LYS A 166 -6.06 -0.86 20.54
CA LYS A 166 -5.08 0.11 20.06
C LYS A 166 -5.61 0.93 18.87
N SER A 167 -6.23 0.27 17.90
CA SER A 167 -6.86 0.95 16.75
C SER A 167 -7.95 1.94 17.17
N ILE A 168 -8.80 1.56 18.14
CA ILE A 168 -9.82 2.45 18.69
C ILE A 168 -9.18 3.67 19.35
N THR A 169 -8.15 3.47 20.18
CA THR A 169 -7.47 4.60 20.83
C THR A 169 -6.79 5.54 19.82
N ASP A 170 -6.23 4.99 18.73
CA ASP A 170 -5.64 5.79 17.64
C ASP A 170 -6.73 6.59 16.90
N MET A 171 -7.89 5.97 16.62
CA MET A 171 -9.03 6.66 16.01
C MET A 171 -9.62 7.74 16.91
N GLU A 172 -9.70 7.50 18.22
CA GLU A 172 -10.15 8.51 19.20
C GLU A 172 -9.18 9.69 19.29
N LEU A 173 -7.87 9.43 19.23
CA LEU A 173 -6.84 10.46 19.16
C LEU A 173 -6.99 11.31 17.88
N GLU A 174 -7.19 10.66 16.72
CA GLU A 174 -7.44 11.35 15.46
C GLU A 174 -8.73 12.17 15.48
N LEU A 175 -9.80 11.64 16.07
CA LEU A 175 -11.04 12.40 16.28
C LEU A 175 -10.82 13.58 17.22
N ALA A 176 -10.03 13.44 18.27
CA ALA A 176 -9.68 14.54 19.16
C ALA A 176 -8.85 15.61 18.43
N ARG A 177 -7.89 15.20 17.60
CA ARG A 177 -7.10 16.08 16.71
C ARG A 177 -8.00 16.83 15.74
N LEU A 178 -8.90 16.13 15.03
CA LEU A 178 -9.86 16.75 14.12
C LEU A 178 -10.78 17.73 14.85
N LYS A 179 -11.25 17.38 16.05
CA LYS A 179 -12.07 18.26 16.87
C LYS A 179 -11.32 19.51 17.33
N SER A 180 -10.02 19.40 17.60
CA SER A 180 -9.14 20.52 17.95
C SER A 180 -8.81 21.41 16.75
N THR A 181 -8.48 20.82 15.60
CA THR A 181 -8.15 21.54 14.36
C THR A 181 -9.37 22.27 13.80
N TYR A 182 -10.56 21.66 13.93
CA TYR A 182 -11.83 22.21 13.51
C TYR A 182 -12.76 22.36 14.72
N PRO A 183 -12.59 23.44 15.52
CA PRO A 183 -13.52 23.80 16.59
C PRO A 183 -14.95 23.88 16.06
N PRO A 184 -15.96 23.59 16.89
CA PRO A 184 -17.37 23.63 16.48
C PRO A 184 -17.79 24.98 15.88
N GLU A 185 -17.18 26.08 16.31
CA GLU A 185 -17.40 27.43 15.75
C GLU A 185 -16.96 27.57 14.27
N LYS A 186 -16.03 26.73 13.80
CA LYS A 186 -15.57 26.71 12.40
C LYS A 186 -16.25 25.63 11.56
N ARG A 187 -17.12 24.81 12.16
CA ARG A 187 -17.84 23.77 11.43
C ARG A 187 -19.06 24.42 10.80
N LEU A 188 -19.04 24.49 9.47
CA LEU A 188 -20.23 24.82 8.72
C LEU A 188 -21.23 23.68 8.90
N THR A 189 -22.46 24.02 9.28
CA THR A 189 -23.57 23.09 9.11
C THR A 189 -23.75 22.80 7.61
N THR A 190 -24.34 21.65 7.26
CA THR A 190 -24.59 21.31 5.85
C THR A 190 -25.34 22.42 5.13
N SER A 191 -26.36 22.99 5.78
CA SER A 191 -27.12 24.13 5.26
C SER A 191 -26.27 25.39 5.03
N GLU A 192 -25.34 25.72 5.93
CA GLU A 192 -24.44 26.88 5.75
C GLU A 192 -23.39 26.63 4.66
N ALA A 193 -22.93 25.38 4.53
CA ALA A 193 -22.02 24.98 3.46
C ALA A 193 -22.71 25.08 2.09
N ASP A 194 -23.94 24.61 1.99
CA ASP A 194 -24.75 24.68 0.76
C ASP A 194 -25.04 26.14 0.39
N ALA A 195 -25.46 26.97 1.35
CA ALA A 195 -25.68 28.41 1.11
C ALA A 195 -24.40 29.13 0.66
N ARG A 196 -23.23 28.77 1.22
CA ARG A 196 -21.94 29.34 0.80
C ARG A 196 -21.54 28.86 -0.58
N LEU A 197 -21.84 27.61 -0.92
CA LEU A 197 -21.60 27.04 -2.23
C LEU A 197 -22.45 27.73 -3.29
N GLU A 198 -23.75 27.94 -3.02
CA GLU A 198 -24.65 28.71 -3.88
C GLU A 198 -24.13 30.14 -4.09
N ALA A 199 -23.74 30.84 -3.02
CA ALA A 199 -23.16 32.18 -3.13
C ALA A 199 -21.87 32.20 -3.98
N GLN A 200 -21.02 31.18 -3.84
CA GLN A 200 -19.82 31.04 -4.67
C GLN A 200 -20.14 30.70 -6.13
N GLN A 201 -21.19 29.92 -6.39
CA GLN A 201 -21.66 29.64 -7.75
C GLN A 201 -22.17 30.92 -8.41
N GLU A 202 -22.99 31.71 -7.72
CA GLU A 202 -23.46 33.01 -8.22
C GLU A 202 -22.28 33.97 -8.51
N GLU A 203 -21.29 34.01 -7.63
CA GLU A 203 -20.07 34.81 -7.85
C GLU A 203 -19.28 34.32 -9.07
N LEU A 204 -19.13 33.01 -9.24
CA LEU A 204 -18.45 32.42 -10.39
C LEU A 204 -19.19 32.70 -11.70
N GLU A 205 -20.50 32.60 -11.70
CA GLU A 205 -21.34 32.92 -12.87
C GLU A 205 -21.18 34.40 -13.25
N ARG A 206 -21.21 35.29 -12.27
CA ARG A 206 -20.98 36.73 -12.48
C ARG A 206 -19.59 36.99 -13.06
N LEU A 207 -18.54 36.42 -12.46
CA LEU A 207 -17.16 36.60 -12.93
C LEU A 207 -16.98 36.04 -14.35
N THR A 208 -17.63 34.92 -14.66
CA THR A 208 -17.60 34.31 -15.99
C THR A 208 -18.27 35.22 -17.02
N ALA A 209 -19.41 35.82 -16.67
CA ALA A 209 -20.08 36.81 -17.52
C ALA A 209 -19.22 38.08 -17.73
N ASP A 210 -18.55 38.56 -16.69
CA ASP A 210 -17.65 39.72 -16.76
C ASP A 210 -16.45 39.43 -17.68
N ILE A 211 -15.87 38.22 -17.60
CA ILE A 211 -14.80 37.77 -18.49
C ILE A 211 -15.30 37.73 -19.94
N ALA A 212 -16.46 37.13 -20.20
CA ALA A 212 -17.03 37.07 -21.55
C ALA A 212 -17.27 38.48 -22.13
N CYS A 213 -17.75 39.42 -21.31
CA CYS A 213 -17.93 40.81 -21.71
C CYS A 213 -16.58 41.51 -21.99
N ALA A 214 -15.57 41.28 -21.16
CA ALA A 214 -14.22 41.80 -21.38
C ALA A 214 -13.58 41.25 -22.67
N ASP A 215 -13.75 39.96 -22.95
CA ASP A 215 -13.25 39.32 -24.16
C ASP A 215 -13.92 39.86 -25.42
N ALA A 216 -15.24 40.06 -25.39
CA ALA A 216 -15.98 40.70 -26.48
C ALA A 216 -15.48 42.12 -26.77
N ARG A 217 -15.31 42.95 -25.72
CA ARG A 217 -14.73 44.29 -25.85
C ARG A 217 -13.30 44.26 -26.37
N GLY A 218 -12.50 43.29 -25.90
CA GLY A 218 -11.14 43.07 -26.39
C GLY A 218 -11.10 42.70 -27.88
N ALA A 219 -12.04 41.86 -28.33
CA ALA A 219 -12.15 41.49 -29.74
C ALA A 219 -12.56 42.68 -30.62
N GLU A 220 -13.52 43.49 -30.18
CA GLU A 220 -13.93 44.73 -30.86
C GLU A 220 -12.75 45.71 -30.96
N LEU A 221 -12.05 45.96 -29.85
CA LEU A 221 -10.90 46.86 -29.84
C LEU A 221 -9.76 46.37 -30.75
N ARG A 222 -9.51 45.05 -30.79
CA ARG A 222 -8.53 44.46 -31.72
C ARG A 222 -8.93 44.66 -33.18
N SER A 223 -10.21 44.50 -33.50
CA SER A 223 -10.74 44.74 -34.85
C SER A 223 -10.59 46.21 -35.25
N ASP A 224 -10.96 47.13 -34.35
CA ASP A 224 -10.85 48.58 -34.55
C ASP A 224 -9.41 49.03 -34.71
N HIS A 225 -8.50 48.51 -33.88
CA HIS A 225 -7.08 48.76 -34.01
C HIS A 225 -6.54 48.23 -35.35
N GLY A 226 -6.98 47.04 -35.78
CA GLY A 226 -6.65 46.50 -37.10
C GLY A 226 -7.13 47.38 -38.25
N ARG A 227 -8.34 47.94 -38.15
CA ARG A 227 -8.90 48.89 -39.13
C ARG A 227 -8.10 50.20 -39.16
N ARG A 228 -7.83 50.79 -38.00
CA ARG A 228 -7.03 52.02 -37.88
C ARG A 228 -5.60 51.84 -38.41
N ASN A 229 -4.96 50.70 -38.14
CA ASN A 229 -3.63 50.42 -38.67
C ASN A 229 -3.62 50.32 -40.20
N LYS A 230 -4.65 49.71 -40.80
CA LYS A 230 -4.81 49.70 -42.27
C LYS A 230 -4.99 51.11 -42.82
N GLU A 231 -5.76 51.95 -42.14
CA GLU A 231 -5.96 53.35 -42.53
C GLU A 231 -4.67 54.16 -42.41
N VAL A 232 -3.95 54.03 -41.30
CA VAL A 232 -2.63 54.67 -41.11
C VAL A 232 -1.67 54.22 -42.21
N ALA A 233 -1.59 52.93 -42.53
CA ALA A 233 -0.75 52.44 -43.61
C ALA A 233 -1.17 52.98 -44.99
N ARG A 234 -2.47 53.18 -45.24
CA ARG A 234 -2.96 53.85 -46.46
C ARG A 234 -2.52 55.31 -46.49
N LEU A 235 -2.74 56.05 -45.41
CA LEU A 235 -2.36 57.46 -45.30
C LEU A 235 -0.85 57.67 -45.39
N GLN A 236 -0.04 56.75 -44.85
CA GLN A 236 1.41 56.77 -45.02
C GLN A 236 1.82 56.64 -46.49
N ARG A 237 1.21 55.71 -47.24
CA ARG A 237 1.45 55.58 -48.69
C ARG A 237 1.00 56.82 -49.46
N ASP A 238 -0.15 57.39 -49.09
CA ASP A 238 -0.65 58.62 -49.72
C ASP A 238 0.29 59.80 -49.41
N ARG A 239 0.78 59.92 -48.17
CA ARG A 239 1.79 60.90 -47.77
C ARG A 239 3.08 60.73 -48.56
N GLU A 240 3.62 59.52 -48.67
CA GLU A 240 4.84 59.23 -49.44
C GLU A 240 4.68 59.62 -50.91
N ARG A 241 3.51 59.35 -51.51
CA ARG A 241 3.18 59.76 -52.89
C ARG A 241 3.16 61.27 -53.05
N GLU A 242 2.50 61.99 -52.15
CA GLU A 242 2.43 63.45 -52.21
C GLU A 242 3.78 64.11 -51.89
N GLU A 243 4.56 63.56 -50.96
CA GLU A 243 5.92 64.01 -50.69
C GLU A 243 6.83 63.80 -51.91
N ALA A 244 6.72 62.66 -52.60
CA ALA A 244 7.44 62.41 -53.84
C ALA A 244 7.04 63.37 -54.96
N ARG A 245 5.72 63.65 -55.11
CA ARG A 245 5.21 64.67 -56.05
C ARG A 245 5.77 66.06 -55.73
N ALA A 246 5.73 66.46 -54.46
CA ALA A 246 6.26 67.74 -54.01
C ALA A 246 7.79 67.83 -54.20
N ALA A 247 8.52 66.74 -53.96
CA ALA A 247 9.96 66.66 -54.20
C ALA A 247 10.29 66.78 -55.69
N GLU A 248 9.52 66.14 -56.58
CA GLU A 248 9.69 66.27 -58.03
C GLU A 248 9.42 67.70 -58.50
N VAL A 249 8.36 68.36 -58.01
CA VAL A 249 8.11 69.78 -58.31
C VAL A 249 9.25 70.67 -57.82
N ARG A 250 9.81 70.41 -56.63
CA ARG A 250 10.99 71.14 -56.12
C ARG A 250 12.21 70.90 -56.99
N ARG A 251 12.50 69.65 -57.36
CA ARG A 251 13.61 69.30 -58.26
C ARG A 251 13.47 69.95 -59.63
N GLN A 252 12.25 69.98 -60.18
CA GLN A 252 11.97 70.68 -61.43
C GLN A 252 12.16 72.20 -61.32
N ARG A 253 11.94 72.80 -60.15
CA ARG A 253 12.28 74.22 -59.92
C ARG A 253 13.78 74.44 -59.81
N GLU A 254 14.51 73.58 -59.09
CA GLU A 254 15.95 73.70 -58.85
C GLU A 254 16.81 73.41 -60.10
N VAL A 255 16.40 72.45 -60.94
CA VAL A 255 17.09 72.11 -62.21
C VAL A 255 16.75 73.13 -63.33
N GLY A 256 16.05 74.22 -62.99
CA GLY A 256 15.67 75.23 -63.98
C GLY A 256 14.68 74.68 -65.00
N GLY A 257 13.60 74.06 -64.51
CA GLY A 257 12.52 73.52 -65.34
C GLY A 257 11.96 74.58 -66.30
N ALA A 258 11.23 74.12 -67.33
CA ALA A 258 10.77 74.95 -68.43
C ALA A 258 10.11 76.28 -68.00
N GLY A 259 9.44 76.31 -66.84
CA GLY A 259 8.86 77.53 -66.26
C GLY A 259 9.89 78.56 -65.74
N VAL A 260 11.02 78.13 -65.16
CA VAL A 260 12.08 79.05 -64.69
C VAL A 260 12.80 79.67 -65.88
N ARG A 261 13.18 78.86 -66.87
CA ARG A 261 13.76 79.37 -68.12
C ARG A 261 12.81 80.29 -68.88
N ALA A 262 11.52 79.96 -68.91
CA ALA A 262 10.50 80.84 -69.51
C ALA A 262 10.35 82.15 -68.75
N HIS A 263 10.42 82.14 -67.41
CA HIS A 263 10.33 83.35 -66.61
C HIS A 263 11.60 84.22 -66.71
N GLU A 264 12.78 83.62 -66.76
CA GLU A 264 14.05 84.32 -67.02
C GLU A 264 14.07 84.95 -68.41
N LEU A 265 13.62 84.20 -69.43
CA LEU A 265 13.51 84.70 -70.79
C LEU A 265 12.47 85.83 -70.89
N GLY A 266 11.31 85.68 -70.23
CA GLY A 266 10.29 86.72 -70.13
C GLY A 266 10.80 87.97 -69.42
N ARG A 267 11.57 87.83 -68.34
CA ARG A 267 12.22 88.95 -67.65
C ARG A 267 13.25 89.63 -68.54
N TRP A 268 14.04 88.87 -69.30
CA TRP A 268 14.99 89.43 -70.27
C TRP A 268 14.28 90.19 -71.39
N TYR A 269 13.20 89.64 -71.96
CA TYR A 269 12.38 90.34 -72.96
C TYR A 269 11.73 91.60 -72.40
N ALA A 270 11.24 91.57 -71.15
CA ALA A 270 10.68 92.77 -70.51
C ALA A 270 11.76 93.84 -70.28
N ALA A 271 12.95 93.45 -69.81
CA ALA A 271 14.07 94.36 -69.61
C ALA A 271 14.58 94.95 -70.93
N SER A 272 14.67 94.14 -71.99
CA SER A 272 15.07 94.61 -73.32
C SER A 272 14.02 95.54 -73.91
N LEU A 273 12.72 95.26 -73.74
CA LEU A 273 11.63 96.17 -74.15
C LEU A 273 11.70 97.51 -73.42
N VAL A 274 12.00 97.53 -72.12
CA VAL A 274 12.20 98.78 -71.36
C VAL A 274 13.41 99.55 -71.89
N ALA A 275 14.53 98.87 -72.16
CA ALA A 275 15.72 99.49 -72.75
C ALA A 275 15.42 100.08 -74.14
N TYR A 276 14.73 99.33 -75.01
CA TYR A 276 14.30 99.82 -76.33
C TYR A 276 13.34 101.01 -76.23
N ARG A 277 12.38 100.98 -75.29
CA ARG A 277 11.49 102.13 -75.03
C ARG A 277 12.27 103.36 -74.58
N SER A 278 13.24 103.20 -73.69
CA SER A 278 14.08 104.30 -73.22
C SER A 278 14.97 104.89 -74.33
N LEU A 279 15.53 104.05 -75.20
CA LEU A 279 16.32 104.49 -76.35
C LEU A 279 15.47 105.26 -77.37
N MET A 280 14.26 104.77 -77.62
CA MET A 280 13.30 105.41 -78.53
C MET A 280 12.58 106.61 -77.89
N GLY A 281 12.90 106.98 -76.64
CA GLY A 281 12.26 108.09 -75.93
C GLY A 281 10.75 107.92 -75.75
N ILE A 282 10.23 106.68 -75.77
CA ILE A 282 8.79 106.38 -75.66
C ILE A 282 8.46 106.23 -74.17
N LYS A 283 7.61 107.12 -73.66
CA LYS A 283 7.09 107.09 -72.29
C LYS A 283 5.98 106.06 -72.14
N SER A 284 5.04 106.05 -73.09
CA SER A 284 3.99 105.04 -73.13
C SER A 284 3.57 104.75 -74.57
N ALA A 285 3.30 103.48 -74.87
CA ALA A 285 2.68 103.06 -76.12
C ALA A 285 1.43 102.26 -75.75
N ARG A 286 0.26 102.76 -76.14
CA ARG A 286 -1.04 102.14 -75.82
C ARG A 286 -1.87 102.03 -77.09
N ALA A 287 -2.56 100.91 -77.25
CA ALA A 287 -3.58 100.80 -78.28
C ALA A 287 -4.79 101.64 -77.83
N ALA A 288 -4.98 102.80 -78.45
CA ALA A 288 -6.10 103.68 -78.17
C ALA A 288 -7.42 103.12 -78.74
N SER A 289 -7.34 102.32 -79.81
CA SER A 289 -8.46 101.56 -80.36
C SER A 289 -7.96 100.30 -81.07
N LYS A 290 -8.87 99.48 -81.61
CA LYS A 290 -8.52 98.27 -82.39
C LYS A 290 -7.61 98.58 -83.59
N ASN A 291 -7.67 99.81 -84.09
CA ASN A 291 -6.99 100.27 -85.30
C ASN A 291 -6.12 101.53 -85.05
N ALA A 292 -5.89 101.93 -83.79
CA ALA A 292 -5.11 103.12 -83.48
C ALA A 292 -4.11 102.86 -82.36
N LEU A 293 -2.86 103.25 -82.59
CA LEU A 293 -1.78 103.19 -81.61
C LEU A 293 -1.38 104.60 -81.21
N GLU A 294 -1.41 104.87 -79.90
CA GLU A 294 -0.98 106.13 -79.32
C GLU A 294 0.40 105.93 -78.68
N ILE A 295 1.37 106.74 -79.11
CA ILE A 295 2.75 106.73 -78.64
C ILE A 295 3.05 108.09 -78.04
N GLU A 296 3.23 108.12 -76.72
CA GLU A 296 3.63 109.30 -75.96
C GLU A 296 5.15 109.28 -75.81
N TYR A 297 5.82 110.34 -76.25
CA TYR A 297 7.27 110.50 -76.07
C TYR A 297 7.56 111.18 -74.71
N VAL A 298 8.76 110.96 -74.14
CA VAL A 298 9.12 111.40 -72.78
C VAL A 298 9.09 112.92 -72.61
N ASP A 299 9.55 113.66 -73.63
CA ASP A 299 9.65 115.12 -73.63
C ASP A 299 9.07 115.72 -74.93
N GLY A 300 8.03 115.10 -75.49
CA GLY A 300 7.51 115.44 -76.81
C GLY A 300 6.02 115.20 -76.99
N PRO A 301 5.48 115.56 -78.17
CA PRO A 301 4.08 115.40 -78.51
C PRO A 301 3.64 113.93 -78.60
N THR A 302 2.33 113.69 -78.57
CA THR A 302 1.78 112.33 -78.69
C THR A 302 1.51 112.00 -80.15
N LEU A 303 2.08 110.90 -80.64
CA LEU A 303 1.89 110.39 -81.99
C LEU A 303 0.75 109.37 -82.01
N HIS A 304 -0.28 109.66 -82.78
CA HIS A 304 -1.38 108.75 -83.06
C HIS A 304 -1.14 108.12 -84.43
N LEU A 305 -0.96 106.80 -84.48
CA LEU A 305 -0.87 106.02 -85.70
C LEU A 305 -2.21 105.34 -85.96
N TYR A 306 -2.73 105.49 -87.17
CA TYR A 306 -3.97 104.85 -87.63
C TYR A 306 -3.64 103.72 -88.61
N PHE A 307 -4.36 102.61 -88.46
CA PHE A 307 -4.19 101.41 -89.26
C PHE A 307 -5.52 101.02 -89.89
N ASP A 308 -5.46 100.56 -91.13
CA ASP A 308 -6.61 99.98 -91.82
C ASP A 308 -7.01 98.63 -91.17
N ALA A 309 -8.23 98.14 -91.45
CA ALA A 309 -8.73 96.83 -90.99
C ALA A 309 -7.85 95.64 -91.41
N SER A 310 -6.98 95.82 -92.40
CA SER A 310 -5.96 94.85 -92.83
C SER A 310 -4.64 94.91 -92.03
N GLY A 311 -4.52 95.85 -91.08
CA GLY A 311 -3.32 96.06 -90.27
C GLY A 311 -2.20 96.84 -90.96
N ARG A 312 -2.49 97.47 -92.11
CA ARG A 312 -1.55 98.37 -92.80
C ARG A 312 -1.63 99.78 -92.23
N PHE A 313 -0.50 100.46 -92.19
CA PHE A 313 -0.41 101.84 -91.75
C PHE A 313 -1.13 102.75 -92.76
N GLU A 314 -2.08 103.56 -92.27
CA GLU A 314 -2.95 104.39 -93.10
C GLU A 314 -2.58 105.87 -92.97
N ASP A 315 -2.44 106.36 -91.74
CA ASP A 315 -2.19 107.77 -91.45
C ASP A 315 -1.56 107.96 -90.06
N ALA A 316 -0.93 109.10 -89.81
CA ALA A 316 -0.53 109.50 -88.47
C ALA A 316 -0.77 110.98 -88.17
N ALA A 317 -1.23 111.24 -86.95
CA ALA A 317 -1.43 112.59 -86.44
C ALA A 317 -0.57 112.83 -85.20
N LEU A 318 0.06 114.00 -85.13
CA LEU A 318 0.81 114.44 -83.96
C LEU A 318 -0.03 115.42 -83.16
N LYS A 319 -0.14 115.19 -81.85
CA LYS A 319 -0.90 116.03 -80.95
C LYS A 319 0.05 116.72 -79.98
N GLY A 320 0.18 118.04 -80.11
CA GLY A 320 0.98 118.89 -79.21
C GLY A 320 2.18 119.58 -79.84
N ASP A 321 2.36 119.51 -81.17
CA ASP A 321 3.41 120.22 -81.90
C ASP A 321 2.93 120.52 -83.33
N ASP A 322 3.34 121.66 -83.91
CA ASP A 322 2.89 122.17 -85.22
C ASP A 322 3.77 121.64 -86.38
N MET A 323 4.37 120.45 -86.20
CA MET A 323 5.23 119.84 -87.22
C MET A 323 4.40 119.29 -88.38
N GLU A 324 4.69 119.75 -89.61
CA GLU A 324 4.09 119.21 -90.83
C GLU A 324 4.64 117.80 -91.10
N LEU A 325 3.83 116.78 -90.80
CA LEU A 325 4.20 115.36 -90.96
C LEU A 325 3.83 114.77 -92.32
N ALA A 326 3.25 115.54 -93.23
CA ALA A 326 2.67 115.03 -94.48
C ALA A 326 3.67 114.24 -95.33
N GLU A 327 4.92 114.73 -95.48
CA GLU A 327 5.95 114.03 -96.26
C GLU A 327 6.42 112.73 -95.58
N LEU A 328 6.59 112.73 -94.25
CA LEU A 328 7.04 111.57 -93.49
C LEU A 328 5.96 110.47 -93.40
N VAL A 329 4.70 110.87 -93.37
CA VAL A 329 3.55 109.94 -93.33
C VAL A 329 3.36 109.26 -94.68
N GLU A 330 3.45 109.99 -95.80
CA GLU A 330 3.37 109.40 -97.14
C GLU A 330 4.54 108.41 -97.39
N ASP A 331 5.77 108.78 -97.01
CA ASP A 331 6.94 107.88 -97.08
C ASP A 331 6.74 106.59 -96.26
N ALA A 332 6.16 106.71 -95.06
CA ALA A 332 5.88 105.57 -94.19
C ALA A 332 4.70 104.72 -94.68
N ARG A 333 3.74 105.33 -95.38
CA ARG A 333 2.58 104.69 -95.99
C ARG A 333 2.97 103.87 -97.22
N GLU A 334 3.83 104.40 -98.08
CA GLU A 334 4.34 103.68 -99.27
C GLU A 334 5.11 102.41 -98.88
N ARG A 335 5.88 102.46 -97.80
CA ARG A 335 6.72 101.33 -97.32
C ARG A 335 6.04 100.46 -96.27
N ASN A 336 4.91 100.91 -95.71
CA ASN A 336 4.20 100.28 -94.59
C ASN A 336 5.10 100.03 -93.36
N GLU A 337 5.98 101.00 -93.04
CA GLU A 337 6.96 100.92 -91.94
C GLU A 337 6.67 101.97 -90.85
N PRO A 338 5.68 101.75 -89.97
CA PRO A 338 5.32 102.71 -88.93
C PRO A 338 6.43 102.91 -87.89
N ALA A 339 7.31 101.92 -87.69
CA ALA A 339 8.45 102.03 -86.78
C ALA A 339 9.49 103.07 -87.26
N ARG A 340 9.62 103.24 -88.58
CA ARG A 340 10.51 104.23 -89.18
C ARG A 340 9.93 105.64 -89.03
N LEU A 341 8.60 105.78 -89.09
CA LEU A 341 7.94 107.04 -88.77
C LEU A 341 8.20 107.44 -87.31
N VAL A 342 8.07 106.49 -86.37
CA VAL A 342 8.33 106.73 -84.94
C VAL A 342 9.77 107.18 -84.68
N SER A 343 10.76 106.61 -85.38
CA SER A 343 12.17 107.04 -85.26
C SER A 343 12.46 108.36 -85.99
N ALA A 344 11.83 108.61 -87.14
CA ALA A 344 11.96 109.87 -87.88
C ALA A 344 11.39 111.06 -87.09
N VAL A 345 10.22 110.87 -86.45
CA VAL A 345 9.60 111.85 -85.54
C VAL A 345 10.53 112.11 -84.35
N LEU A 346 11.12 111.07 -83.77
CA LEU A 346 12.08 111.23 -82.67
C LEU A 346 13.35 111.99 -83.09
N ALA A 347 13.89 111.73 -84.29
CA ALA A 347 15.07 112.41 -84.82
C ALA A 347 14.82 113.91 -85.07
N HIS A 348 13.58 114.28 -85.40
CA HIS A 348 13.18 115.69 -85.52
C HIS A 348 12.97 116.35 -84.15
N LEU A 349 12.41 115.62 -83.17
CA LEU A 349 12.23 116.11 -81.80
C LEU A 349 13.55 116.23 -81.01
N ARG A 350 14.62 115.56 -81.47
CA ARG A 350 15.99 115.68 -80.94
C ARG A 350 16.96 116.05 -82.06
N PRO A 351 17.06 117.33 -82.45
CA PRO A 351 18.13 117.75 -83.34
C PRO A 351 19.47 117.46 -82.65
N LEU A 352 20.31 116.66 -83.32
CA LEU A 352 21.67 116.36 -82.86
C LEU A 352 22.45 117.67 -82.72
N THR A 353 22.61 118.16 -81.50
CA THR A 353 23.62 119.17 -81.13
C THR A 353 24.98 118.53 -80.97
#